data_AF-B6QN04-F1
#
_entry.id   AF-B6QN04-F1
#
_cell.length_a   1.000
_cell.length_b   1.000
_cell.length_c   1.000
_cell.angle_alpha   90.00
_cell.angle_beta   90.00
_cell.angle_gamma   90.00
#
_symmetry.space_group_name_H-M   'P 1'
#
loop_
_entity.id
_entity.type
_entity.pdbx_description
1 polymer ?
#
loop_
_entity_poly.entity_id
_entity_poly.type
_entity_poly.pdbx_seq_one_letter_code
_entity_poly.pdbx_strand_id
1 'polypeptide(L)'
;MPNEVYTIRDIRDAAVAKLDPKWSAYLNEGSMDLITVKANETAYDRYRIMPRILRDVTNIDTTTTIFGTKVSMPFGFSPAAMHCLAHEDGELGTSRAAAKAGIAMGLSHWATKSLEEVIAAGKAIPGQFNPYGIQTSGAARNEDISALVQKADKAGYKALLVTVDAPTIGRRLNEYRNGIDLPPGLKFPNISGDLDSFRAIKREAGTTFSDFIPWLSSVVPPHMEIWLKGIYTPEDVIMAATYPRVQGIIVSNHGGRQLDGAPATLEALPDCVAAARSINASRTPENKLMIGIDGGIRRGSDIFKALALGADFCFAGRIPIWGLAYNGQNGVERALELLREELEMCMRLSGCRSVAEIGPETLAVVDGGVPGLITRLSKL
;
A
#
# COMPACT_ATOMS: atom_id res chain seq x y z
N MET A 1 32.80 3.60 4.50
CA MET A 1 31.39 3.69 4.93
C MET A 1 30.57 3.03 3.83
N PRO A 2 29.76 2.00 4.09
CA PRO A 2 29.03 1.35 3.00
C PRO A 2 28.07 2.39 2.41
N ASN A 3 28.24 2.69 1.12
CA ASN A 3 27.58 3.72 0.31
C ASN A 3 26.34 4.36 0.96
N GLU A 4 26.47 5.62 1.41
CA GLU A 4 25.34 6.39 1.94
C GLU A 4 24.26 6.51 0.84
N VAL A 5 23.12 5.86 1.07
CA VAL A 5 21.91 6.01 0.26
C VAL A 5 21.09 7.16 0.83
N TYR A 6 20.66 8.08 -0.03
CA TYR A 6 19.96 9.31 0.37
C TYR A 6 18.53 9.37 -0.15
N THR A 7 18.14 8.44 -1.03
CA THR A 7 16.79 8.37 -1.57
C THR A 7 16.34 6.91 -1.71
N ILE A 8 15.03 6.71 -1.81
CA ILE A 8 14.46 5.39 -2.19
C ILE A 8 14.98 4.93 -3.55
N ARG A 9 15.32 5.87 -4.45
CA ARG A 9 15.91 5.56 -5.75
C ARG A 9 17.30 4.94 -5.59
N ASP A 10 18.15 5.49 -4.72
CA ASP A 10 19.48 4.93 -4.48
C ASP A 10 19.39 3.51 -3.91
N ILE A 11 18.46 3.28 -2.97
CA ILE A 11 18.16 1.95 -2.41
C ILE A 11 17.73 1.00 -3.53
N ARG A 12 16.78 1.42 -4.36
CA ARG A 12 16.30 0.63 -5.51
C ARG A 12 17.44 0.29 -6.46
N ASP A 13 18.24 1.27 -6.86
CA ASP A 13 19.28 1.08 -7.88
C ASP A 13 20.38 0.16 -7.35
N ALA A 14 20.77 0.31 -6.07
CA ALA A 14 21.69 -0.59 -5.39
C ALA A 14 21.13 -2.01 -5.19
N ALA A 15 19.82 -2.14 -4.91
CA ALA A 15 19.14 -3.42 -4.82
C ALA A 15 19.09 -4.13 -6.18
N VAL A 16 18.68 -3.43 -7.23
CA VAL A 16 18.59 -3.95 -8.61
C VAL A 16 19.94 -4.46 -9.10
N ALA A 17 21.04 -3.78 -8.75
CA ALA A 17 22.39 -4.20 -9.12
C ALA A 17 22.83 -5.52 -8.45
N LYS A 18 22.20 -5.93 -7.34
CA LYS A 18 22.53 -7.16 -6.60
C LYS A 18 21.60 -8.33 -6.90
N LEU A 19 20.35 -8.05 -7.27
CA LEU A 19 19.33 -9.06 -7.49
C LEU A 19 19.59 -9.87 -8.76
N ASP A 20 19.22 -11.15 -8.72
CA ASP A 20 19.10 -11.96 -9.93
C ASP A 20 18.20 -11.24 -10.94
N PRO A 21 18.58 -11.13 -12.23
CA PRO A 21 17.81 -10.42 -13.24
C PRO A 21 16.35 -10.86 -13.36
N LYS A 22 16.04 -12.15 -13.18
CA LYS A 22 14.66 -12.68 -13.19
C LYS A 22 13.85 -12.08 -12.06
N TRP A 23 14.39 -12.09 -10.84
CA TRP A 23 13.69 -11.58 -9.66
C TRP A 23 13.63 -10.06 -9.64
N SER A 24 14.69 -9.39 -10.11
CA SER A 24 14.68 -7.95 -10.35
C SER A 24 13.55 -7.56 -11.31
N ALA A 25 13.38 -8.27 -12.44
CA ALA A 25 12.27 -8.04 -13.36
C ALA A 25 10.91 -8.30 -12.71
N TYR A 26 10.75 -9.42 -11.98
CA TYR A 26 9.51 -9.74 -11.25
C TYR A 26 9.06 -8.61 -10.32
N LEU A 27 10.00 -8.03 -9.57
CA LEU A 27 9.74 -6.98 -8.58
C LEU A 27 9.47 -5.62 -9.20
N ASN A 28 10.23 -5.24 -10.24
CA ASN A 28 10.20 -3.89 -10.77
C ASN A 28 9.17 -3.69 -11.89
N GLU A 29 8.84 -4.72 -12.65
CA GLU A 29 7.92 -4.62 -13.79
C GLU A 29 6.43 -4.72 -13.37
N GLY A 30 5.57 -4.71 -14.39
CA GLY A 30 4.12 -4.78 -14.32
C GLY A 30 3.53 -5.39 -15.58
N SER A 31 2.30 -5.03 -15.90
CA SER A 31 1.59 -5.59 -17.06
C SER A 31 2.03 -4.93 -18.36
N MET A 32 1.99 -5.72 -19.43
CA MET A 32 2.13 -5.31 -20.82
C MET A 32 3.30 -4.35 -21.06
N ASP A 33 3.03 -3.11 -21.45
CA ASP A 33 4.01 -2.14 -21.93
C ASP A 33 4.49 -1.21 -20.80
N LEU A 34 4.11 -1.52 -19.55
CA LEU A 34 4.49 -0.78 -18.33
C LEU A 34 3.98 0.67 -18.32
N ILE A 35 2.94 0.98 -19.09
CA ILE A 35 2.36 2.32 -19.21
C ILE A 35 1.87 2.80 -17.85
N THR A 36 1.05 1.99 -17.17
CA THR A 36 0.48 2.32 -15.85
C THR A 36 1.55 2.30 -14.75
N VAL A 37 2.59 1.45 -14.87
CA VAL A 37 3.73 1.47 -13.93
C VAL A 37 4.43 2.82 -13.97
N LYS A 38 4.73 3.32 -15.18
CA LYS A 38 5.35 4.64 -15.38
C LYS A 38 4.42 5.77 -14.94
N ALA A 39 3.15 5.71 -15.34
CA ALA A 39 2.15 6.73 -15.00
C ALA A 39 2.02 6.90 -13.48
N ASN A 40 1.97 5.79 -12.73
CA ASN A 40 1.93 5.80 -11.27
C ASN A 40 3.05 6.61 -10.63
N GLU A 41 4.29 6.49 -11.12
CA GLU A 41 5.41 7.25 -10.58
C GLU A 41 5.34 8.73 -11.00
N THR A 42 5.08 8.99 -12.28
CA THR A 42 5.12 10.36 -12.81
C THR A 42 3.92 11.23 -12.40
N ALA A 43 2.79 10.64 -12.01
CA ALA A 43 1.57 11.37 -11.65
C ALA A 43 1.78 12.35 -10.47
N TYR A 44 2.62 11.96 -9.50
CA TYR A 44 2.97 12.81 -8.36
C TYR A 44 3.71 14.09 -8.78
N ASP A 45 4.43 14.06 -9.90
CA ASP A 45 5.22 15.20 -10.39
C ASP A 45 4.37 16.27 -11.09
N ARG A 46 3.05 16.07 -11.24
CA ARG A 46 2.14 17.13 -11.72
C ARG A 46 1.66 18.07 -10.61
N TYR A 47 1.77 17.63 -9.36
CA TYR A 47 1.39 18.43 -8.19
C TYR A 47 2.61 19.17 -7.64
N ARG A 48 2.41 20.44 -7.29
CA ARG A 48 3.37 21.31 -6.62
C ARG A 48 2.88 21.56 -5.20
N ILE A 49 3.77 21.38 -4.22
CA ILE A 49 3.50 21.73 -2.83
C ILE A 49 3.65 23.25 -2.71
N MET A 50 2.68 23.90 -2.07
CA MET A 50 2.61 25.36 -1.92
C MET A 50 3.14 25.78 -0.54
N PRO A 51 4.33 26.40 -0.45
CA PRO A 51 4.90 26.82 0.83
C PRO A 51 4.07 27.90 1.53
N ARG A 52 4.02 27.82 2.87
CA ARG A 52 3.53 28.88 3.76
C ARG A 52 4.68 29.35 4.65
N ILE A 53 5.19 30.55 4.37
CA ILE A 53 6.38 31.10 5.03
C ILE A 53 6.01 31.71 6.39
N LEU A 54 6.97 31.75 7.32
CA LEU A 54 6.82 32.30 8.69
C LEU A 54 5.73 31.60 9.53
N ARG A 55 5.60 30.28 9.40
CA ARG A 55 4.79 29.43 10.28
C ARG A 55 5.70 28.79 11.34
N ASP A 56 5.27 28.73 12.59
CA ASP A 56 5.99 27.99 13.62
C ASP A 56 5.86 26.49 13.35
N VAL A 57 6.95 25.89 12.88
CA VAL A 57 7.09 24.47 12.53
C VAL A 57 8.12 23.77 13.41
N THR A 58 8.33 24.30 14.62
CA THR A 58 9.26 23.71 15.61
C THR A 58 8.86 22.28 15.95
N ASN A 59 7.56 22.03 16.09
CA ASN A 59 7.01 20.70 16.38
C ASN A 59 6.12 20.24 15.21
N ILE A 60 6.41 19.06 14.68
CA ILE A 60 5.64 18.43 13.61
C ILE A 60 5.00 17.15 14.16
N ASP A 61 3.68 17.01 13.98
CA ASP A 61 2.94 15.81 14.31
C ASP A 61 2.55 15.04 13.04
N THR A 62 3.28 13.96 12.77
CA THR A 62 2.99 13.04 11.67
C THR A 62 1.99 11.94 12.06
N THR A 63 1.56 11.86 13.32
CA THR A 63 0.80 10.70 13.81
C THR A 63 -0.63 10.67 13.27
N THR A 64 -1.15 9.47 13.04
CA THR A 64 -2.56 9.23 12.65
C THR A 64 -3.00 7.85 13.18
N THR A 65 -4.15 7.36 12.72
CA THR A 65 -4.69 6.04 13.07
C THR A 65 -4.88 5.19 11.82
N ILE A 66 -4.37 3.96 11.82
CA ILE A 66 -4.59 2.94 10.78
C ILE A 66 -5.08 1.66 11.45
N PHE A 67 -6.16 1.06 10.95
CA PHE A 67 -6.80 -0.13 11.52
C PHE A 67 -7.05 -0.02 13.04
N GLY A 68 -7.64 1.11 13.45
CA GLY A 68 -7.92 1.43 14.85
C GLY A 68 -6.70 1.65 15.76
N THR A 69 -5.48 1.67 15.22
CA THR A 69 -4.23 1.77 16.00
C THR A 69 -3.48 3.04 15.64
N LYS A 70 -3.01 3.79 16.65
CA LYS A 70 -2.16 4.98 16.44
C LYS A 70 -0.84 4.55 15.80
N VAL A 71 -0.47 5.21 14.70
CA VAL A 71 0.77 5.01 13.96
C VAL A 71 1.60 6.29 13.98
N SER A 72 2.92 6.13 13.77
CA SER A 72 3.91 7.19 13.85
C SER A 72 3.98 8.10 12.62
N MET A 73 3.39 7.69 11.49
CA MET A 73 3.24 8.47 10.26
C MET A 73 2.08 7.88 9.43
N PRO A 74 1.46 8.61 8.49
CA PRO A 74 0.28 8.15 7.75
C PRO A 74 0.65 7.21 6.60
N PHE A 75 1.36 6.14 6.94
CA PHE A 75 1.97 5.21 6.01
C PHE A 75 1.95 3.77 6.53
N GLY A 76 1.91 2.82 5.61
CA GLY A 76 2.15 1.41 5.88
C GLY A 76 2.76 0.68 4.68
N PHE A 77 3.13 -0.58 4.87
CA PHE A 77 3.49 -1.44 3.74
C PHE A 77 2.23 -2.05 3.10
N SER A 78 2.12 -1.92 1.78
CA SER A 78 1.07 -2.61 1.01
C SER A 78 1.43 -4.10 0.92
N PRO A 79 0.46 -5.04 0.90
CA PRO A 79 0.75 -6.44 0.69
C PRO A 79 1.57 -6.69 -0.58
N ALA A 80 2.78 -7.22 -0.41
CA ALA A 80 3.65 -7.70 -1.46
C ALA A 80 3.98 -9.18 -1.21
N ALA A 81 4.09 -9.95 -2.28
CA ALA A 81 4.36 -11.37 -2.20
C ALA A 81 5.87 -11.65 -2.17
N MET A 82 6.25 -12.80 -1.59
CA MET A 82 7.57 -13.42 -1.78
C MET A 82 8.77 -12.54 -1.41
N HIS A 83 8.81 -11.98 -0.21
CA HIS A 83 9.93 -11.11 0.21
C HIS A 83 11.27 -11.87 0.27
N CYS A 84 11.25 -13.19 0.49
CA CYS A 84 12.47 -14.01 0.51
C CYS A 84 13.18 -14.12 -0.86
N LEU A 85 12.55 -13.68 -1.95
CA LEU A 85 13.24 -13.53 -3.24
C LEU A 85 14.27 -12.39 -3.22
N ALA A 86 14.11 -11.42 -2.32
CA ALA A 86 15.00 -10.28 -2.19
C ALA A 86 16.10 -10.49 -1.14
N HIS A 87 15.76 -11.12 -0.01
CA HIS A 87 16.67 -11.36 1.10
C HIS A 87 16.13 -12.42 2.05
N GLU A 88 17.00 -13.19 2.72
CA GLU A 88 16.60 -14.26 3.65
C GLU A 88 15.76 -13.79 4.85
N ASP A 89 15.97 -12.54 5.28
CA ASP A 89 15.15 -11.86 6.29
C ASP A 89 13.67 -11.83 5.93
N GLY A 90 13.36 -11.73 4.63
CA GLY A 90 12.03 -11.75 4.05
C GLY A 90 11.01 -10.86 4.79
N GLU A 91 9.81 -11.42 4.98
CA GLU A 91 8.71 -10.74 5.67
C GLU A 91 9.01 -10.52 7.16
N LEU A 92 9.89 -11.30 7.79
CA LEU A 92 10.24 -11.14 9.21
C LEU A 92 11.05 -9.86 9.44
N GLY A 93 12.06 -9.61 8.60
CA GLY A 93 12.83 -8.36 8.64
C GLY A 93 11.97 -7.15 8.31
N THR A 94 11.06 -7.30 7.34
CA THR A 94 10.08 -6.24 7.02
C THR A 94 9.18 -5.92 8.21
N SER A 95 8.70 -6.96 8.90
CA SER A 95 7.84 -6.84 10.08
C SER A 95 8.53 -6.15 11.25
N ARG A 96 9.78 -6.53 11.54
CA ARG A 96 10.60 -5.86 12.56
C ARG A 96 10.83 -4.39 12.24
N ALA A 97 11.15 -4.06 10.99
CA ALA A 97 11.32 -2.68 10.55
C ALA A 97 10.03 -1.86 10.65
N ALA A 98 8.89 -2.42 10.24
CA ALA A 98 7.59 -1.77 10.35
C ALA A 98 7.21 -1.50 11.82
N ALA A 99 7.43 -2.48 12.71
CA ALA A 99 7.20 -2.36 14.15
C ALA A 99 8.11 -1.30 14.78
N LYS A 100 9.41 -1.34 14.50
CA LYS A 100 10.38 -0.34 14.99
C LYS A 100 10.02 1.08 14.56
N ALA A 101 9.56 1.23 13.32
CA ALA A 101 9.11 2.52 12.79
C ALA A 101 7.70 2.92 13.26
N GLY A 102 6.92 2.02 13.87
CA GLY A 102 5.54 2.30 14.31
C GLY A 102 4.54 2.50 13.17
N ILE A 103 4.69 1.77 12.06
CA ILE A 103 3.82 1.87 10.87
C ILE A 103 3.02 0.59 10.60
N ALA A 104 1.90 0.72 9.90
CA ALA A 104 1.07 -0.43 9.53
C ALA A 104 1.79 -1.39 8.58
N MET A 105 1.49 -2.68 8.65
CA MET A 105 1.98 -3.69 7.69
C MET A 105 0.83 -4.52 7.12
N GLY A 106 0.61 -4.42 5.81
CA GLY A 106 -0.16 -5.37 5.04
C GLY A 106 0.71 -6.58 4.67
N LEU A 107 0.34 -7.78 5.11
CA LEU A 107 0.98 -9.03 4.72
C LEU A 107 0.23 -9.67 3.56
N SER A 108 0.94 -10.11 2.51
CA SER A 108 0.33 -10.94 1.48
C SER A 108 0.11 -12.38 1.96
N HIS A 109 -1.01 -13.03 1.63
CA HIS A 109 -1.07 -14.48 1.82
C HIS A 109 -0.10 -15.25 0.91
N TRP A 110 0.46 -14.60 -0.13
CA TRP A 110 1.55 -15.13 -0.95
C TRP A 110 2.93 -14.83 -0.36
N ALA A 111 2.99 -14.50 0.93
CA ALA A 111 4.24 -14.37 1.66
C ALA A 111 5.01 -15.69 1.73
N THR A 112 6.32 -15.59 1.84
CA THR A 112 7.26 -16.71 2.04
C THR A 112 7.47 -17.10 3.51
N LYS A 113 6.76 -16.42 4.43
CA LYS A 113 6.75 -16.67 5.88
C LYS A 113 5.32 -16.73 6.40
N SER A 114 5.08 -17.50 7.46
CA SER A 114 3.72 -17.65 7.99
C SER A 114 3.24 -16.34 8.63
N LEU A 115 1.93 -16.10 8.60
CA LEU A 115 1.34 -14.93 9.23
C LEU A 115 1.65 -14.85 10.74
N GLU A 116 1.73 -16.00 11.41
CA GLU A 116 2.07 -16.08 12.83
C GLU A 116 3.53 -15.68 13.08
N GLU A 117 4.47 -16.18 12.27
CA GLU A 117 5.89 -15.82 12.38
C GLU A 117 6.09 -14.32 12.11
N VAL A 118 5.41 -13.78 11.10
CA VAL A 118 5.52 -12.36 10.72
C VAL A 118 5.05 -11.46 11.85
N ILE A 119 3.86 -11.67 12.41
CA ILE A 119 3.36 -10.80 13.49
C ILE A 119 4.16 -11.01 14.78
N ALA A 120 4.63 -12.23 15.06
CA ALA A 120 5.48 -12.50 16.23
C ALA A 120 6.82 -11.77 16.13
N ALA A 121 7.43 -11.70 14.94
CA ALA A 121 8.68 -10.98 14.72
C ALA A 121 8.55 -9.48 15.03
N GLY A 122 7.43 -8.85 14.64
CA GLY A 122 7.14 -7.45 14.98
C GLY A 122 6.89 -7.23 16.46
N LYS A 123 6.08 -8.10 17.10
CA LYS A 123 5.79 -8.05 18.55
C LYS A 123 7.04 -8.23 19.43
N ALA A 124 8.10 -8.85 18.90
CA ALA A 124 9.37 -8.99 19.60
C ALA A 124 10.14 -7.67 19.73
N ILE A 125 9.75 -6.60 19.01
CA ILE A 125 10.33 -5.27 19.15
C ILE A 125 9.79 -4.58 20.42
N PRO A 126 10.62 -4.33 21.44
CA PRO A 126 10.14 -3.81 22.73
C PRO A 126 9.52 -2.42 22.62
N GLY A 127 8.40 -2.21 23.32
CA GLY A 127 7.78 -0.89 23.49
C GLY A 127 7.07 -0.34 22.25
N GLN A 128 6.92 -1.13 21.18
CA GLN A 128 6.24 -0.73 19.96
C GLN A 128 4.98 -1.57 19.72
N PHE A 129 3.94 -0.92 19.20
CA PHE A 129 2.74 -1.57 18.71
C PHE A 129 2.40 -1.01 17.33
N ASN A 130 2.34 -1.87 16.33
CA ASN A 130 1.93 -1.51 14.99
C ASN A 130 0.80 -2.43 14.48
N PRO A 131 -0.15 -1.91 13.70
CA PRO A 131 -1.27 -2.70 13.21
C PRO A 131 -0.90 -3.54 11.99
N TYR A 132 -1.47 -4.74 11.90
CA TYR A 132 -1.29 -5.66 10.78
C TYR A 132 -2.60 -5.89 10.03
N GLY A 133 -2.53 -5.86 8.70
CA GLY A 133 -3.60 -6.33 7.81
C GLY A 133 -3.17 -7.58 7.06
N ILE A 134 -4.03 -8.59 6.92
CA ILE A 134 -3.77 -9.78 6.09
C ILE A 134 -4.47 -9.61 4.75
N GLN A 135 -3.78 -9.89 3.65
CA GLN A 135 -4.34 -9.80 2.31
C GLN A 135 -4.98 -11.11 1.88
N THR A 136 -6.10 -11.00 1.16
CA THR A 136 -6.54 -12.06 0.25
C THR A 136 -6.35 -11.59 -1.20
N SER A 137 -5.62 -12.37 -2.00
CA SER A 137 -5.49 -12.12 -3.44
C SER A 137 -6.70 -12.68 -4.19
N GLY A 138 -7.59 -11.81 -4.63
CA GLY A 138 -8.80 -12.18 -5.37
C GLY A 138 -10.03 -12.33 -4.48
N ALA A 139 -11.19 -12.12 -5.08
CA ALA A 139 -12.49 -12.22 -4.44
C ALA A 139 -13.02 -13.66 -4.49
N ALA A 140 -12.28 -14.59 -3.87
CA ALA A 140 -12.65 -16.01 -3.83
C ALA A 140 -13.47 -16.34 -2.57
N ARG A 141 -14.54 -17.13 -2.73
CA ARG A 141 -15.45 -17.54 -1.66
C ARG A 141 -15.27 -19.01 -1.34
N ASN A 142 -14.24 -19.32 -0.56
CA ASN A 142 -13.91 -20.70 -0.23
C ASN A 142 -13.43 -20.85 1.22
N GLU A 143 -13.33 -22.10 1.64
CA GLU A 143 -12.93 -22.49 2.99
C GLU A 143 -11.50 -22.08 3.33
N ASP A 144 -10.60 -22.00 2.35
CA ASP A 144 -9.21 -21.58 2.56
C ASP A 144 -9.12 -20.11 2.99
N ILE A 145 -9.91 -19.24 2.36
CA ILE A 145 -10.00 -17.83 2.75
C ILE A 145 -10.63 -17.70 4.14
N SER A 146 -11.69 -18.45 4.43
CA SER A 146 -12.28 -18.48 5.78
C SER A 146 -11.27 -18.93 6.84
N ALA A 147 -10.49 -19.98 6.56
CA ALA A 147 -9.46 -20.48 7.46
C ALA A 147 -8.31 -19.48 7.65
N LEU A 148 -7.89 -18.80 6.59
CA LEU A 148 -6.88 -17.74 6.66
C LEU A 148 -7.34 -16.59 7.57
N VAL A 149 -8.59 -16.15 7.43
CA VAL A 149 -9.19 -15.09 8.26
C VAL A 149 -9.18 -15.50 9.74
N GLN A 150 -9.60 -16.72 10.06
CA GLN A 150 -9.62 -17.22 11.44
C GLN A 150 -8.22 -17.31 12.05
N LYS A 151 -7.21 -17.76 11.28
CA LYS A 151 -5.81 -17.77 11.73
C LYS A 151 -5.28 -16.36 11.98
N ALA A 152 -5.57 -15.43 11.06
CA ALA A 152 -5.15 -14.04 11.18
C ALA A 152 -5.77 -13.35 12.39
N ASP A 153 -7.07 -13.56 12.62
CA ASP A 153 -7.75 -13.04 13.81
C ASP A 153 -7.08 -13.54 15.10
N LYS A 154 -6.89 -14.86 15.22
CA LYS A 154 -6.23 -15.48 16.38
C LYS A 154 -4.80 -14.96 16.60
N ALA A 155 -4.06 -14.68 15.53
CA ALA A 155 -2.71 -14.12 15.61
C ALA A 155 -2.69 -12.64 16.01
N GLY A 156 -3.82 -11.93 15.84
CA GLY A 156 -4.03 -10.54 16.24
C GLY A 156 -3.97 -9.53 15.09
N TYR A 157 -4.19 -9.97 13.85
CA TYR A 157 -4.37 -9.06 12.71
C TYR A 157 -5.64 -8.22 12.91
N LYS A 158 -5.57 -6.94 12.52
CA LYS A 158 -6.63 -5.94 12.73
C LYS A 158 -7.53 -5.73 11.52
N ALA A 159 -7.03 -6.07 10.33
CA ALA A 159 -7.76 -5.86 9.08
C ALA A 159 -7.57 -7.00 8.08
N LEU A 160 -8.60 -7.23 7.26
CA LEU A 160 -8.57 -8.03 6.05
C LEU A 160 -8.50 -7.09 4.85
N LEU A 161 -7.42 -7.19 4.07
CA LEU A 161 -7.19 -6.40 2.85
C LEU A 161 -7.55 -7.24 1.63
N VAL A 162 -8.78 -7.13 1.16
CA VAL A 162 -9.31 -7.98 0.10
C VAL A 162 -9.01 -7.38 -1.26
N THR A 163 -8.23 -8.11 -2.07
CA THR A 163 -7.88 -7.67 -3.42
C THR A 163 -9.02 -7.96 -4.39
N VAL A 164 -9.65 -6.91 -4.92
CA VAL A 164 -10.80 -6.99 -5.83
C VAL A 164 -10.46 -6.68 -7.30
N ASP A 165 -9.21 -6.28 -7.60
CA ASP A 165 -8.73 -5.93 -8.95
C ASP A 165 -8.11 -7.10 -9.74
N ALA A 166 -8.30 -8.33 -9.26
CA ALA A 166 -7.66 -9.53 -9.82
C ALA A 166 -8.63 -10.69 -10.12
N PRO A 167 -9.72 -10.47 -10.88
CA PRO A 167 -10.55 -11.58 -11.40
C PRO A 167 -9.77 -12.45 -12.39
N THR A 168 -8.74 -11.87 -13.03
CA THR A 168 -7.69 -12.57 -13.77
C THR A 168 -6.33 -11.94 -13.45
N ILE A 169 -5.23 -12.63 -13.76
CA ILE A 169 -3.88 -12.10 -13.57
C ILE A 169 -3.50 -11.20 -14.75
N GLY A 170 -2.97 -10.02 -14.45
CA GLY A 170 -2.40 -9.13 -15.46
C GLY A 170 -1.30 -9.80 -16.26
N ARG A 171 -1.21 -9.49 -17.56
CA ARG A 171 -0.24 -10.11 -18.46
C ARG A 171 1.13 -9.44 -18.29
N ARG A 172 1.97 -10.00 -17.43
CA ARG A 172 3.32 -9.49 -17.10
C ARG A 172 4.38 -10.19 -17.94
N LEU A 173 4.94 -9.51 -18.94
CA LEU A 173 5.71 -10.15 -20.01
C LEU A 173 7.01 -10.80 -19.52
N ASN A 174 7.69 -10.20 -18.54
CA ASN A 174 8.85 -10.81 -17.87
C ASN A 174 8.55 -12.18 -17.27
N GLU A 175 7.39 -12.35 -16.64
CA GLU A 175 7.00 -13.62 -16.02
C GLU A 175 6.78 -14.73 -17.07
N TYR A 176 6.36 -14.38 -18.30
CA TYR A 176 6.27 -15.35 -19.41
C TYR A 176 7.63 -15.70 -20.00
N ARG A 177 8.59 -14.77 -19.98
CA ARG A 177 9.93 -14.96 -20.52
C ARG A 177 10.83 -15.74 -19.54
N ASN A 178 10.68 -15.50 -18.24
CA ASN A 178 11.61 -15.96 -17.21
C ASN A 178 11.02 -17.02 -16.27
N GLY A 179 9.71 -17.29 -16.35
CA GLY A 179 8.97 -18.08 -15.37
C GLY A 179 8.83 -17.37 -14.01
N ILE A 180 7.99 -17.91 -13.12
CA ILE A 180 7.75 -17.32 -11.78
C ILE A 180 7.66 -18.33 -10.64
N ASP A 181 7.99 -19.59 -10.91
CA ASP A 181 7.92 -20.63 -9.89
C ASP A 181 8.94 -20.35 -8.79
N LEU A 182 8.54 -20.60 -7.54
CA LEU A 182 9.37 -20.36 -6.37
C LEU A 182 10.70 -21.14 -6.48
N PRO A 183 11.82 -20.54 -6.06
CA PRO A 183 13.07 -21.26 -5.87
C PRO A 183 12.91 -22.46 -4.93
N PRO A 184 13.66 -23.56 -5.15
CA PRO A 184 13.68 -24.70 -4.23
C PRO A 184 13.92 -24.28 -2.78
N GLY A 185 13.11 -24.80 -1.87
CA GLY A 185 13.19 -24.51 -0.43
C GLY A 185 12.33 -23.33 0.04
N LEU A 186 11.79 -22.52 -0.87
CA LEU A 186 10.74 -21.54 -0.56
C LEU A 186 9.35 -22.16 -0.75
N LYS A 187 8.38 -21.69 0.03
CA LYS A 187 6.98 -22.15 -0.02
C LYS A 187 6.02 -21.01 0.32
N PHE A 188 4.73 -21.22 0.10
CA PHE A 188 3.66 -20.34 0.54
C PHE A 188 2.96 -20.87 1.81
N PRO A 189 3.47 -20.60 3.03
CA PRO A 189 2.94 -21.19 4.26
C PRO A 189 1.51 -20.76 4.61
N ASN A 190 0.97 -19.70 3.99
CA ASN A 190 -0.39 -19.20 4.27
C ASN A 190 -1.43 -19.72 3.28
N ILE A 191 -1.05 -20.61 2.36
CA ILE A 191 -1.92 -21.17 1.33
C ILE A 191 -2.04 -22.66 1.55
N SER A 192 -3.23 -23.22 1.33
CA SER A 192 -3.45 -24.65 1.37
C SER A 192 -2.98 -25.32 0.08
N GLY A 193 -2.45 -26.54 0.21
CA GLY A 193 -1.86 -27.29 -0.89
C GLY A 193 -0.37 -27.00 -1.10
N ASP A 194 0.27 -27.86 -1.87
CA ASP A 194 1.69 -27.75 -2.24
C ASP A 194 1.78 -27.01 -3.58
N LEU A 195 1.87 -25.68 -3.49
CA LEU A 195 1.92 -24.79 -4.65
C LEU A 195 3.25 -24.06 -4.68
N ASP A 196 3.96 -24.19 -5.81
CA ASP A 196 5.18 -23.42 -6.06
C ASP A 196 4.91 -22.15 -6.88
N SER A 197 3.67 -21.96 -7.35
CA SER A 197 3.32 -20.95 -8.34
C SER A 197 1.94 -20.33 -8.12
N PHE A 198 1.88 -19.00 -7.95
CA PHE A 198 0.60 -18.31 -7.76
C PHE A 198 -0.31 -18.31 -8.99
N ARG A 199 0.25 -18.62 -10.17
CA ARG A 199 -0.50 -18.76 -11.42
C ARG A 199 -1.30 -20.06 -11.49
N ALA A 200 -1.01 -21.03 -10.63
CA ALA A 200 -1.71 -22.30 -10.58
C ALA A 200 -3.11 -22.20 -9.95
N ILE A 201 -3.41 -21.13 -9.21
CA ILE A 201 -4.72 -20.97 -8.55
C ILE A 201 -5.78 -20.48 -9.54
N LYS A 202 -6.92 -21.20 -9.56
CA LYS A 202 -8.14 -20.79 -10.26
C LYS A 202 -8.72 -19.54 -9.59
N ARG A 203 -8.91 -18.48 -10.37
CA ARG A 203 -9.54 -17.23 -9.93
C ARG A 203 -11.06 -17.28 -10.14
N GLU A 204 -11.80 -16.69 -9.21
CA GLU A 204 -13.27 -16.56 -9.31
C GLU A 204 -13.64 -15.26 -10.02
N ALA A 205 -13.73 -15.31 -11.35
CA ALA A 205 -14.05 -14.14 -12.16
C ALA A 205 -15.53 -13.71 -12.10
N GLY A 206 -16.42 -14.58 -11.61
CA GLY A 206 -17.87 -14.34 -11.54
C GLY A 206 -18.34 -13.70 -10.22
N THR A 207 -17.43 -13.36 -9.31
CA THR A 207 -17.76 -12.78 -8.01
C THR A 207 -18.22 -11.33 -8.16
N THR A 208 -19.25 -10.92 -7.40
CA THR A 208 -19.84 -9.58 -7.45
C THR A 208 -19.91 -8.96 -6.04
N PHE A 209 -20.22 -7.67 -5.92
CA PHE A 209 -20.39 -7.06 -4.60
C PHE A 209 -21.54 -7.69 -3.80
N SER A 210 -22.66 -8.01 -4.47
CA SER A 210 -23.89 -8.47 -3.84
C SER A 210 -23.80 -9.87 -3.25
N ASP A 211 -22.84 -10.67 -3.71
CA ASP A 211 -22.61 -12.02 -3.19
C ASP A 211 -21.36 -12.11 -2.30
N PHE A 212 -20.31 -11.34 -2.61
CA PHE A 212 -19.04 -11.43 -1.92
C PHE A 212 -19.00 -10.70 -0.58
N ILE A 213 -19.51 -9.47 -0.52
CA ILE A 213 -19.43 -8.68 0.72
C ILE A 213 -20.29 -9.28 1.83
N PRO A 214 -21.52 -9.78 1.56
CA PRO A 214 -22.28 -10.51 2.57
C PRO A 214 -21.58 -11.78 3.06
N TRP A 215 -20.92 -12.53 2.16
CA TRP A 215 -20.13 -13.69 2.55
C TRP A 215 -18.90 -13.30 3.39
N LEU A 216 -18.13 -12.28 2.99
CA LEU A 216 -17.02 -11.76 3.81
C LEU A 216 -17.51 -11.34 5.20
N SER A 217 -18.66 -10.68 5.27
CA SER A 217 -19.27 -10.25 6.51
C SER A 217 -19.66 -11.40 7.44
N SER A 218 -19.90 -12.61 6.91
CA SER A 218 -20.23 -13.78 7.72
C SER A 218 -19.00 -14.54 8.22
N VAL A 219 -17.85 -14.43 7.54
CA VAL A 219 -16.61 -15.14 7.90
C VAL A 219 -15.59 -14.28 8.63
N VAL A 220 -15.65 -12.94 8.46
CA VAL A 220 -14.76 -12.00 9.13
C VAL A 220 -15.32 -11.61 10.51
N PRO A 221 -14.54 -11.78 11.59
CA PRO A 221 -14.98 -11.42 12.94
C PRO A 221 -15.39 -9.95 13.06
N PRO A 222 -16.39 -9.62 13.91
CA PRO A 222 -16.94 -8.27 13.98
C PRO A 222 -15.94 -7.15 14.25
N HIS A 223 -14.87 -7.42 15.02
CA HIS A 223 -13.82 -6.47 15.40
C HIS A 223 -12.65 -6.36 14.42
N MET A 224 -12.61 -7.21 13.38
CA MET A 224 -11.62 -7.15 12.32
C MET A 224 -12.17 -6.32 11.16
N GLU A 225 -11.42 -5.32 10.71
CA GLU A 225 -11.85 -4.42 9.65
C GLU A 225 -11.79 -5.09 8.26
N ILE A 226 -12.73 -4.77 7.37
CA ILE A 226 -12.72 -5.19 5.97
C ILE A 226 -12.36 -3.99 5.10
N TRP A 227 -11.32 -4.16 4.30
CA TRP A 227 -10.83 -3.18 3.35
C TRP A 227 -10.81 -3.73 1.94
N LEU A 228 -11.41 -3.00 0.99
CA LEU A 228 -11.38 -3.38 -0.43
C LEU A 228 -10.20 -2.72 -1.13
N LYS A 229 -9.22 -3.51 -1.55
CA LYS A 229 -8.01 -3.07 -2.26
C LYS A 229 -8.16 -3.32 -3.75
N GLY A 230 -7.94 -2.30 -4.58
CA GLY A 230 -8.09 -2.41 -6.03
C GLY A 230 -9.26 -1.59 -6.60
N ILE A 231 -9.91 -0.80 -5.74
CA ILE A 231 -10.92 0.19 -6.14
C ILE A 231 -10.17 1.40 -6.70
N TYR A 232 -10.61 2.01 -7.80
CA TYR A 232 -10.05 3.28 -8.27
C TYR A 232 -11.03 4.05 -9.19
N THR A 233 -12.33 3.83 -8.98
CA THR A 233 -13.43 4.55 -9.63
C THR A 233 -14.39 5.09 -8.56
N PRO A 234 -15.03 6.26 -8.77
CA PRO A 234 -16.02 6.78 -7.83
C PRO A 234 -17.24 5.87 -7.69
N GLU A 235 -17.65 5.18 -8.76
CA GLU A 235 -18.80 4.26 -8.77
C GLU A 235 -18.56 3.08 -7.81
N ASP A 236 -17.37 2.49 -7.84
CA ASP A 236 -17.03 1.37 -6.97
C ASP A 236 -16.83 1.82 -5.51
N VAL A 237 -16.39 3.06 -5.27
CA VAL A 237 -16.40 3.65 -3.93
C VAL A 237 -17.81 3.78 -3.39
N ILE A 238 -18.75 4.30 -4.19
CA ILE A 238 -20.16 4.41 -3.81
C ILE A 238 -20.75 3.02 -3.54
N MET A 239 -20.48 2.06 -4.41
CA MET A 239 -20.93 0.67 -4.24
C MET A 239 -20.39 0.05 -2.95
N ALA A 240 -19.08 0.15 -2.69
CA ALA A 240 -18.45 -0.34 -1.47
C ALA A 240 -19.09 0.27 -0.21
N ALA A 241 -19.42 1.57 -0.26
CA ALA A 241 -20.05 2.26 0.84
C ALA A 241 -21.49 1.79 1.12
N THR A 242 -22.17 1.11 0.20
CA THR A 242 -23.50 0.54 0.51
C THR A 242 -23.45 -0.58 1.54
N TYR A 243 -22.26 -1.13 1.84
CA TYR A 243 -22.06 -2.24 2.77
C TYR A 243 -21.49 -1.74 4.12
N PRO A 244 -22.26 -1.78 5.23
CA PRO A 244 -21.82 -1.25 6.53
C PRO A 244 -20.59 -1.94 7.12
N ARG A 245 -20.30 -3.18 6.69
CA ARG A 245 -19.15 -3.95 7.13
C ARG A 245 -17.84 -3.58 6.43
N VAL A 246 -17.87 -2.73 5.41
CA VAL A 246 -16.65 -2.22 4.75
C VAL A 246 -16.21 -0.93 5.46
N GLN A 247 -15.07 -0.97 6.14
CA GLN A 247 -14.53 0.19 6.87
C GLN A 247 -13.68 1.09 5.98
N GLY A 248 -13.11 0.56 4.91
CA GLY A 248 -12.37 1.38 3.97
C GLY A 248 -12.08 0.73 2.63
N ILE A 249 -11.52 1.54 1.76
CA ILE A 249 -11.02 1.13 0.45
C ILE A 249 -9.56 1.55 0.30
N ILE A 250 -8.82 0.85 -0.55
CA ILE A 250 -7.47 1.26 -0.96
C ILE A 250 -7.51 1.54 -2.45
N VAL A 251 -7.30 2.80 -2.81
CA VAL A 251 -7.10 3.24 -4.20
C VAL A 251 -5.83 2.59 -4.73
N SER A 252 -5.98 1.59 -5.59
CA SER A 252 -4.89 0.68 -5.99
C SER A 252 -5.12 0.18 -7.41
N ASN A 253 -4.10 0.23 -8.27
CA ASN A 253 -4.06 -0.49 -9.54
C ASN A 253 -3.02 -1.64 -9.49
N HIS A 254 -2.82 -2.18 -8.30
CA HIS A 254 -1.88 -3.26 -8.01
C HIS A 254 -0.42 -2.91 -8.38
N GLY A 255 -0.07 -1.62 -8.31
CA GLY A 255 1.25 -1.13 -8.72
C GLY A 255 1.53 -1.25 -10.22
N GLY A 256 0.48 -1.20 -11.06
CA GLY A 256 0.54 -1.35 -12.51
C GLY A 256 0.70 -2.80 -12.99
N ARG A 257 0.33 -3.79 -12.15
CA ARG A 257 0.58 -5.22 -12.40
C ARG A 257 -0.65 -6.00 -12.87
N GLN A 258 -1.78 -5.32 -13.08
CA GLN A 258 -3.06 -5.89 -13.49
C GLN A 258 -3.48 -5.35 -14.87
N LEU A 259 -4.36 -4.35 -14.94
CA LEU A 259 -4.75 -3.69 -16.19
C LEU A 259 -3.71 -2.61 -16.57
N ASP A 260 -3.01 -2.77 -17.69
CA ASP A 260 -2.13 -1.73 -18.23
C ASP A 260 -2.93 -0.78 -19.13
N GLY A 261 -2.60 0.51 -19.08
CA GLY A 261 -3.42 1.58 -19.65
C GLY A 261 -4.50 2.13 -18.71
N ALA A 262 -4.63 1.56 -17.50
CA ALA A 262 -5.44 2.13 -16.43
C ALA A 262 -4.80 3.43 -15.90
N PRO A 263 -5.61 4.36 -15.32
CA PRO A 263 -5.08 5.59 -14.74
C PRO A 263 -4.09 5.32 -13.60
N ALA A 264 -3.22 6.29 -13.36
CA ALA A 264 -2.41 6.29 -12.15
C ALA A 264 -3.33 6.41 -10.92
N THR A 265 -2.99 5.76 -9.81
CA THR A 265 -3.84 5.81 -8.60
C THR A 265 -4.03 7.21 -8.06
N LEU A 266 -3.00 8.05 -8.15
CA LEU A 266 -3.08 9.46 -7.77
C LEU A 266 -4.00 10.29 -8.69
N GLU A 267 -4.23 9.87 -9.94
CA GLU A 267 -5.19 10.52 -10.85
C GLU A 267 -6.62 10.22 -10.45
N ALA A 268 -6.89 8.97 -10.07
CA ALA A 268 -8.20 8.51 -9.65
C ALA A 268 -8.58 8.97 -8.23
N LEU A 269 -7.58 9.29 -7.40
CA LEU A 269 -7.78 9.57 -5.98
C LEU A 269 -8.79 10.70 -5.69
N PRO A 270 -8.74 11.88 -6.36
CA PRO A 270 -9.65 12.98 -6.03
C PRO A 270 -11.13 12.61 -6.22
N ASP A 271 -11.47 11.91 -7.30
CA ASP A 271 -12.85 11.48 -7.58
C ASP A 271 -13.32 10.42 -6.58
N CYS A 272 -12.45 9.48 -6.23
CA CYS A 272 -12.72 8.48 -5.19
C CYS A 272 -12.94 9.14 -3.82
N VAL A 273 -12.13 10.16 -3.48
CA VAL A 273 -12.27 10.95 -2.26
C VAL A 273 -13.58 11.71 -2.26
N ALA A 274 -13.92 12.42 -3.34
CA ALA A 274 -15.18 13.14 -3.46
C ALA A 274 -16.37 12.21 -3.24
N ALA A 275 -16.35 11.02 -3.87
CA ALA A 275 -17.37 9.99 -3.67
C ALA A 275 -17.48 9.56 -2.19
N ALA A 276 -16.38 9.19 -1.53
CA ALA A 276 -16.43 8.78 -0.13
C ALA A 276 -16.82 9.92 0.83
N ARG A 277 -16.35 11.15 0.60
CA ARG A 277 -16.70 12.30 1.46
C ARG A 277 -18.17 12.67 1.32
N SER A 278 -18.76 12.55 0.12
CA SER A 278 -20.20 12.77 -0.08
C SER A 278 -21.05 11.80 0.76
N ILE A 279 -20.61 10.55 0.87
CA ILE A 279 -21.30 9.51 1.66
C ILE A 279 -21.01 9.71 3.15
N ASN A 280 -19.78 10.06 3.51
CA ASN A 280 -19.40 10.28 4.91
C ASN A 280 -20.11 11.48 5.54
N ALA A 281 -20.67 12.40 4.75
CA ALA A 281 -21.46 13.52 5.25
C ALA A 281 -22.74 13.09 5.99
N SER A 282 -23.28 11.90 5.71
CA SER A 282 -24.43 11.32 6.40
C SER A 282 -24.05 10.24 7.43
N ARG A 283 -22.75 10.05 7.69
CA ARG A 283 -22.19 9.01 8.56
C ARG A 283 -21.66 9.56 9.88
N THR A 284 -21.58 8.70 10.89
CA THR A 284 -20.93 9.02 12.16
C THR A 284 -19.42 8.87 12.02
N PRO A 285 -18.60 9.53 12.87
CA PRO A 285 -17.15 9.36 12.84
C PRO A 285 -16.68 7.90 12.90
N GLU A 286 -17.41 7.04 13.60
CA GLU A 286 -17.07 5.64 13.84
C GLU A 286 -17.37 4.71 12.66
N ASN A 287 -18.20 5.14 11.70
CA ASN A 287 -18.56 4.34 10.53
C ASN A 287 -18.19 5.02 9.19
N LYS A 288 -17.38 6.08 9.21
CA LYS A 288 -16.83 6.70 8.00
C LYS A 288 -16.11 5.66 7.16
N LEU A 289 -16.34 5.71 5.85
CA LEU A 289 -15.52 4.99 4.88
C LEU A 289 -14.18 5.70 4.78
N MET A 290 -13.12 4.99 5.16
CA MET A 290 -11.75 5.47 5.10
C MET A 290 -11.12 5.17 3.72
N ILE A 291 -10.18 6.01 3.28
CA ILE A 291 -9.48 5.88 2.01
C ILE A 291 -7.97 5.76 2.22
N GLY A 292 -7.44 4.58 1.93
CA GLY A 292 -6.02 4.37 1.69
C GLY A 292 -5.67 4.55 0.21
N ILE A 293 -4.39 4.74 -0.10
CA ILE A 293 -3.87 4.71 -1.47
C ILE A 293 -2.55 3.95 -1.54
N ASP A 294 -2.34 3.18 -2.61
CA ASP A 294 -1.02 2.71 -3.01
C ASP A 294 -0.75 3.00 -4.50
N GLY A 295 0.49 2.73 -4.93
CA GLY A 295 0.93 2.96 -6.32
C GLY A 295 1.79 4.21 -6.46
N GLY A 296 3.01 4.03 -6.99
CA GLY A 296 3.89 5.12 -7.39
C GLY A 296 4.65 5.88 -6.29
N ILE A 297 4.29 5.75 -5.02
CA ILE A 297 4.96 6.47 -3.91
C ILE A 297 6.44 6.10 -3.82
N ARG A 298 7.34 7.10 -3.91
CA ARG A 298 8.80 6.93 -3.75
C ARG A 298 9.43 7.93 -2.78
N ARG A 299 8.69 8.97 -2.40
CA ARG A 299 9.19 10.10 -1.61
C ARG A 299 8.24 10.44 -0.47
N GLY A 300 8.75 11.06 0.59
CA GLY A 300 7.90 11.66 1.63
C GLY A 300 6.98 12.75 1.07
N SER A 301 7.45 13.47 0.03
CA SER A 301 6.61 14.43 -0.71
C SER A 301 5.46 13.79 -1.50
N ASP A 302 5.57 12.52 -1.87
CA ASP A 302 4.49 11.79 -2.53
C ASP A 302 3.38 11.44 -1.52
N ILE A 303 3.77 11.05 -0.30
CA ILE A 303 2.85 10.85 0.83
C ILE A 303 2.11 12.16 1.11
N PHE A 304 2.83 13.29 1.24
CA PHE A 304 2.23 14.61 1.45
C PHE A 304 1.17 14.93 0.38
N LYS A 305 1.48 14.74 -0.89
CA LYS A 305 0.56 15.02 -2.01
C LYS A 305 -0.69 14.14 -1.95
N ALA A 306 -0.53 12.85 -1.67
CA ALA A 306 -1.67 11.94 -1.55
C ALA A 306 -2.61 12.34 -0.39
N LEU A 307 -2.05 12.72 0.76
CA LEU A 307 -2.84 13.23 1.90
C LEU A 307 -3.57 14.53 1.55
N ALA A 308 -2.88 15.46 0.89
CA ALA A 308 -3.47 16.72 0.46
C ALA A 308 -4.59 16.53 -0.58
N LEU A 309 -4.56 15.44 -1.35
CA LEU A 309 -5.65 15.03 -2.24
C LEU A 309 -6.77 14.24 -1.52
N GLY A 310 -6.65 14.07 -0.21
CA GLY A 310 -7.70 13.58 0.68
C GLY A 310 -7.63 12.09 1.03
N ALA A 311 -6.54 11.39 0.70
CA ALA A 311 -6.28 10.08 1.28
C ALA A 311 -6.10 10.19 2.81
N ASP A 312 -6.63 9.23 3.56
CA ASP A 312 -6.46 9.17 5.01
C ASP A 312 -5.07 8.61 5.39
N PHE A 313 -4.51 7.73 4.55
CA PHE A 313 -3.14 7.22 4.68
C PHE A 313 -2.65 6.55 3.40
N CYS A 314 -1.33 6.31 3.33
CA CYS A 314 -0.64 5.78 2.16
C CYS A 314 -0.07 4.38 2.41
N PHE A 315 0.12 3.60 1.34
CA PHE A 315 0.88 2.35 1.38
C PHE A 315 1.91 2.26 0.24
N ALA A 316 2.98 1.50 0.47
CA ALA A 316 3.91 1.13 -0.61
C ALA A 316 4.29 -0.37 -0.56
N GLY A 317 4.32 -1.01 -1.73
CA GLY A 317 4.68 -2.43 -1.85
C GLY A 317 6.15 -2.69 -2.21
N ARG A 318 6.73 -1.96 -3.17
CA ARG A 318 8.10 -2.24 -3.65
C ARG A 318 9.20 -1.78 -2.69
N ILE A 319 8.95 -0.72 -1.92
CA ILE A 319 9.92 -0.12 -1.00
C ILE A 319 10.52 -1.11 0.01
N PRO A 320 9.73 -1.89 0.78
CA PRO A 320 10.31 -2.87 1.70
C PRO A 320 11.14 -3.92 0.98
N ILE A 321 10.77 -4.31 -0.25
CA ILE A 321 11.53 -5.30 -1.01
C ILE A 321 12.88 -4.76 -1.47
N TRP A 322 12.93 -3.51 -1.95
CA TRP A 322 14.19 -2.85 -2.28
C TRP A 322 15.08 -2.67 -1.05
N GLY A 323 14.49 -2.32 0.09
CA GLY A 323 15.22 -2.26 1.37
C GLY A 323 15.85 -3.60 1.73
N LEU A 324 15.08 -4.68 1.67
CA LEU A 324 15.57 -6.05 1.90
C LEU A 324 16.73 -6.41 0.96
N ALA A 325 16.56 -6.20 -0.34
CA ALA A 325 17.61 -6.51 -1.32
C ALA A 325 18.87 -5.64 -1.15
N TYR A 326 18.72 -4.41 -0.67
CA TYR A 326 19.85 -3.53 -0.41
C TYR A 326 20.67 -4.03 0.80
N ASN A 327 20.04 -4.28 1.94
CA ASN A 327 20.72 -4.63 3.19
C ASN A 327 19.79 -5.27 4.26
N GLY A 328 18.95 -6.23 3.87
CA GLY A 328 18.04 -6.93 4.77
C GLY A 328 17.11 -5.99 5.54
N GLN A 329 16.80 -6.33 6.80
CA GLN A 329 16.01 -5.48 7.70
C GLN A 329 16.54 -4.04 7.78
N ASN A 330 17.86 -3.86 7.89
CA ASN A 330 18.47 -2.52 8.01
C ASN A 330 18.20 -1.65 6.78
N GLY A 331 18.13 -2.24 5.59
CA GLY A 331 17.76 -1.49 4.39
C GLY A 331 16.29 -1.07 4.37
N VAL A 332 15.39 -1.88 4.95
CA VAL A 332 13.98 -1.50 5.14
C VAL A 332 13.85 -0.36 6.14
N GLU A 333 14.58 -0.44 7.26
CA GLU A 333 14.62 0.63 8.27
C GLU A 333 15.12 1.94 7.64
N ARG A 334 16.21 1.89 6.87
CA ARG A 334 16.74 3.07 6.17
C ARG A 334 15.74 3.68 5.18
N ALA A 335 15.00 2.84 4.45
CA ALA A 335 13.96 3.33 3.56
C ALA A 335 12.83 4.08 4.31
N LEU A 336 12.44 3.58 5.48
CA LEU A 336 11.42 4.23 6.32
C LEU A 336 11.91 5.53 6.94
N GLU A 337 13.18 5.58 7.37
CA GLU A 337 13.82 6.81 7.83
C GLU A 337 13.79 7.89 6.75
N LEU A 338 14.21 7.56 5.52
CA LEU A 338 14.20 8.49 4.39
C LEU A 338 12.79 9.04 4.09
N LEU A 339 11.77 8.18 4.06
CA LEU A 339 10.39 8.61 3.83
C LEU A 339 9.89 9.54 4.94
N ARG A 340 10.23 9.25 6.20
CA ARG A 340 9.87 10.09 7.35
C ARG A 340 10.57 11.44 7.29
N GLU A 341 11.89 11.45 7.09
CA GLU A 341 12.70 12.66 6.97
C GLU A 341 12.16 13.57 5.86
N GLU A 342 11.88 13.01 4.68
CA GLU A 342 11.30 13.75 3.57
C GLU A 342 9.88 14.26 3.85
N LEU A 343 9.03 13.47 4.52
CA LEU A 343 7.66 13.89 4.86
C LEU A 343 7.69 15.05 5.86
N GLU A 344 8.47 14.92 6.94
CA GLU A 344 8.59 15.98 7.94
C GLU A 344 9.22 17.24 7.34
N MET A 345 10.23 17.10 6.48
CA MET A 345 10.80 18.23 5.74
C MET A 345 9.73 18.92 4.89
N CYS A 346 8.91 18.16 4.15
CA CYS A 346 7.82 18.71 3.35
C CYS A 346 6.83 19.48 4.21
N MET A 347 6.42 18.91 5.36
CA MET A 347 5.52 19.56 6.32
C MET A 347 6.10 20.87 6.87
N ARG A 348 7.38 20.87 7.27
CA ARG A 348 8.08 22.09 7.74
C ARG A 348 8.12 23.16 6.65
N LEU A 349 8.48 22.80 5.42
CA LEU A 349 8.60 23.74 4.30
C LEU A 349 7.26 24.18 3.73
N SER A 350 6.22 23.36 3.84
CA SER A 350 4.84 23.73 3.48
C SER A 350 4.17 24.58 4.56
N GLY A 351 4.69 24.59 5.79
CA GLY A 351 4.11 25.26 6.94
C GLY A 351 2.91 24.52 7.54
N CYS A 352 2.83 23.20 7.33
CA CYS A 352 1.83 22.30 7.92
C CYS A 352 2.42 21.65 9.18
N ARG A 353 1.79 21.87 10.34
CA ARG A 353 2.32 21.39 11.64
C ARG A 353 1.86 19.99 12.00
N SER A 354 0.75 19.55 11.41
CA SER A 354 0.22 18.21 11.61
C SER A 354 -0.36 17.67 10.30
N VAL A 355 -0.53 16.35 10.22
CA VAL A 355 -1.22 15.70 9.09
C VAL A 355 -2.63 16.25 8.84
N ALA A 356 -3.31 16.73 9.89
CA ALA A 356 -4.63 17.33 9.77
C ALA A 356 -4.62 18.71 9.07
N GLU A 357 -3.45 19.37 8.96
CA GLU A 357 -3.28 20.63 8.23
C GLU A 357 -2.88 20.41 6.75
N ILE A 358 -2.79 19.16 6.29
CA ILE A 358 -2.47 18.83 4.90
C ILE A 358 -3.78 18.69 4.13
N GLY A 359 -4.12 19.69 3.33
CA GLY A 359 -5.33 19.71 2.49
C GLY A 359 -5.07 20.21 1.06
N PRO A 360 -6.09 20.22 0.18
CA PRO A 360 -5.95 20.63 -1.21
C PRO A 360 -5.37 22.04 -1.41
N GLU A 361 -5.59 22.94 -0.45
CA GLU A 361 -5.03 24.30 -0.42
C GLU A 361 -3.50 24.34 -0.31
N THR A 362 -2.89 23.24 0.12
CA THR A 362 -1.43 23.06 0.19
C THR A 362 -0.83 22.61 -1.14
N LEU A 363 -1.66 22.37 -2.15
CA LEU A 363 -1.24 21.95 -3.48
C LEU A 363 -1.65 22.93 -4.57
N ALA A 364 -0.92 22.83 -5.67
CA ALA A 364 -1.35 23.35 -6.94
C ALA A 364 -0.97 22.40 -8.08
N VAL A 365 -1.69 22.47 -9.20
CA VAL A 365 -1.49 21.60 -10.36
C VAL A 365 -0.81 22.37 -11.47
N VAL A 366 0.19 21.76 -12.11
CA VAL A 366 0.78 22.29 -13.34
C VAL A 366 -0.20 22.01 -14.48
N ASP A 367 -0.88 23.05 -14.97
CA ASP A 367 -1.87 22.92 -16.04
C ASP A 367 -1.20 22.92 -17.42
N GLY A 368 -1.65 22.03 -18.32
CA GLY A 368 -1.31 22.04 -19.75
C GLY A 368 0.17 21.95 -20.14
N GLY A 369 1.09 21.62 -19.24
CA GLY A 369 2.53 21.53 -19.55
C GLY A 369 3.19 22.87 -19.92
N VAL A 370 2.49 23.99 -19.73
CA VAL A 370 3.05 25.33 -19.96
C VAL A 370 3.74 25.78 -18.67
N PRO A 371 5.06 26.06 -18.67
CA PRO A 371 5.71 26.66 -17.52
C PRO A 371 5.02 27.98 -17.16
N GLY A 372 4.35 28.05 -16.00
CA GLY A 372 3.79 29.29 -15.47
C GLY A 372 2.26 29.35 -15.28
N LEU A 373 1.49 28.33 -15.67
CA LEU A 373 0.07 28.22 -15.32
C LEU A 373 -0.10 27.16 -14.23
N ILE A 374 -0.28 27.64 -12.99
CA ILE A 374 -0.51 26.82 -11.81
C ILE A 374 -1.89 27.16 -11.26
N THR A 375 -2.79 26.18 -11.18
CA THR A 375 -4.12 26.34 -10.57
C THR A 375 -4.10 25.77 -9.16
N ARG A 376 -4.45 26.59 -8.15
CA ARG A 376 -4.63 26.09 -6.77
C ARG A 376 -5.88 25.24 -6.72
N LEU A 377 -5.79 24.06 -6.09
CA LEU A 377 -6.95 23.16 -5.99
C LEU A 377 -8.09 23.75 -5.18
N SER A 378 -7.83 24.63 -4.22
CA SER A 378 -8.88 25.32 -3.46
C SER A 378 -9.75 26.31 -4.28
N LYS A 379 -9.47 26.46 -5.58
CA LYS A 379 -10.21 27.32 -6.51
C LYS A 379 -10.93 26.53 -7.61
N LEU A 380 -10.80 25.20 -7.60
CA LEU A 380 -11.59 24.24 -8.37
C LEU A 380 -12.64 23.65 -7.42
#